data_AF-A0A060BZX0-F1
#
_entry.id   AF-A0A060BZX0-F1
#
_cell.length_a   1.000
_cell.length_b   1.000
_cell.length_c   1.000
_cell.angle_alpha   90.00
_cell.angle_beta   90.00
_cell.angle_gamma   90.00
#
_symmetry.space_group_name_H-M   'P 1'
#
loop_
_entity.id
_entity.type
_entity.pdbx_description
1 polymer ?
#
loop_
_entity_poly.entity_id
_entity_poly.type
_entity_poly.pdbx_seq_one_letter_code
_entity_poly.pdbx_strand_id
1 'polypeptide(L)' 'RLGIPLLFASDVIHGMRTVFPIPLAEAASFEPGLAERTARATAVEATAAGIHWTFAPMVDIARDQRWGRVAEGAGEDV' A
#
# COMPACT_ATOMS: atom_id res chain seq x y z
N ARG A 1 10.04 -8.59 32.23
CA ARG A 1 9.89 -7.52 33.25
C ARG A 1 8.80 -6.51 32.92
N LEU A 2 8.66 -5.99 31.68
CA LEU A 2 7.68 -4.94 31.37
C LEU A 2 6.50 -5.36 30.47
N GLY A 3 6.58 -6.50 29.76
CA GLY A 3 5.48 -6.96 28.91
C GLY A 3 5.11 -6.02 27.75
N ILE A 4 6.05 -5.16 27.32
CA ILE A 4 5.82 -4.22 26.22
C ILE A 4 5.65 -5.03 24.92
N PRO A 5 4.51 -4.93 24.22
CA PRO A 5 4.28 -5.71 23.00
C PRO A 5 5.11 -5.16 21.83
N LEU A 6 5.37 -6.02 20.85
CA LEU A 6 6.03 -5.65 19.61
C LEU A 6 4.98 -5.31 18.53
N LEU A 7 5.33 -4.35 17.69
CA LEU A 7 4.68 -4.17 16.40
C LEU A 7 5.43 -4.99 15.35
N PHE A 8 4.69 -5.77 14.57
CA PHE A 8 5.20 -6.42 13.38
C PHE A 8 4.71 -5.63 12.17
N ALA A 9 5.64 -5.20 11.34
CA ALA A 9 5.36 -4.37 10.18
C ALA A 9 6.02 -4.94 8.93
N SER A 10 5.42 -4.67 7.77
CA SER A 10 5.93 -5.11 6.47
C SER A 10 5.45 -4.18 5.37
N ASP A 11 6.16 -4.17 4.24
CA ASP A 11 5.67 -3.56 3.00
C ASP A 11 4.53 -4.40 2.42
N VAL A 12 3.29 -3.97 2.64
CA VAL A 12 2.09 -4.57 2.04
C VAL A 12 1.42 -3.49 1.21
N ILE A 13 2.01 -3.21 0.04
CA ILE A 13 1.81 -1.97 -0.73
C ILE A 13 0.56 -2.02 -1.61
N HIS A 14 0.37 -3.10 -2.38
CA HIS A 14 -0.74 -3.26 -3.32
C HIS A 14 -1.35 -4.67 -3.24
N GLY A 15 -1.47 -5.18 -2.02
CA GLY A 15 -1.87 -6.56 -1.74
C GLY A 15 -0.81 -7.34 -0.98
N MET A 16 -1.22 -8.50 -0.44
CA MET A 16 -0.33 -9.43 0.24
C MET A 16 -0.24 -10.74 -0.54
N ARG A 17 -1.18 -11.67 -0.32
CA ARG A 17 -1.31 -12.92 -1.07
C ARG A 17 -2.15 -12.68 -2.32
N THR A 18 -3.27 -11.98 -2.16
CA THR A 18 -4.03 -11.41 -3.27
C THR A 18 -3.36 -10.11 -3.67
N VAL A 19 -2.81 -10.07 -4.88
CA VAL A 19 -2.07 -8.93 -5.41
C VAL A 19 -2.95 -8.14 -6.38
N PHE A 20 -3.11 -6.85 -6.11
CA PHE A 20 -3.84 -5.88 -6.93
C PHE A 20 -2.89 -5.16 -7.91
N PRO A 21 -3.38 -4.32 -8.84
CA PRO A 21 -2.50 -3.46 -9.64
C PRO A 21 -1.59 -2.61 -8.75
N ILE A 22 -0.38 -2.32 -9.23
CA ILE A 22 0.53 -1.38 -8.55
C ILE A 22 -0.17 -0.03 -8.32
N PRO A 23 0.20 0.77 -7.29
CA PRO A 23 -0.51 2.01 -6.95
C PRO A 23 -0.66 2.98 -8.13
N LEU A 24 0.34 3.09 -9.01
CA LEU A 24 0.23 3.92 -10.21
C LEU A 24 -0.90 3.48 -11.16
N ALA A 25 -1.09 2.16 -11.31
CA ALA A 25 -2.15 1.60 -12.14
C ALA A 25 -3.51 1.63 -11.42
N GLU A 26 -3.54 1.49 -10.10
CA GLU A 26 -4.76 1.65 -9.31
C GLU A 26 -5.26 3.10 -9.37
N ALA A 27 -4.38 4.09 -9.22
CA ALA A 27 -4.72 5.51 -9.34
C ALA A 27 -5.32 5.86 -10.71
N ALA A 28 -4.87 5.18 -11.78
CA ALA A 28 -5.42 5.36 -13.12
C ALA A 28 -6.89 4.95 -13.27
N SER A 29 -7.49 4.29 -12.26
CA SER A 29 -8.93 4.04 -12.23
C SER A 29 -9.75 5.29 -11.87
N PHE A 30 -9.15 6.30 -11.21
CA PHE A 30 -9.83 7.47 -10.66
C PHE A 30 -11.05 7.12 -9.78
N GLU A 31 -11.00 5.97 -9.10
CA GLU A 31 -12.09 5.44 -8.27
C GLU A 31 -11.63 5.25 -6.82
N PRO A 32 -11.78 6.27 -5.95
CA PRO A 32 -11.32 6.18 -4.56
C PRO A 32 -11.93 5.01 -3.79
N GLY A 33 -13.18 4.66 -4.09
CA GLY A 33 -13.84 3.50 -3.49
C GLY A 33 -13.21 2.17 -3.90
N LEU A 34 -12.55 2.09 -5.06
CA LEU A 34 -11.77 0.91 -5.44
C LEU A 34 -10.54 0.78 -4.55
N ALA A 35 -9.77 1.86 -4.40
CA ALA A 35 -8.57 1.91 -3.54
C ALA A 35 -8.89 1.56 -2.07
N GLU A 36 -10.03 2.02 -1.55
CA GLU A 36 -10.47 1.63 -0.20
C GLU A 36 -10.73 0.12 -0.09
N ARG A 37 -11.39 -0.47 -1.08
CA ARG A 37 -11.71 -1.92 -1.07
C ARG A 37 -10.46 -2.79 -1.19
N THR A 38 -9.50 -2.40 -2.04
CA THR A 38 -8.23 -3.13 -2.19
C THR A 38 -7.36 -3.00 -0.94
N ALA A 39 -7.29 -1.80 -0.34
CA ALA A 39 -6.63 -1.61 0.96
C ALA A 39 -7.30 -2.44 2.07
N ARG A 40 -8.64 -2.52 2.10
CA ARG A 40 -9.37 -3.35 3.06
C ARG A 40 -9.08 -4.84 2.89
N ALA A 41 -9.10 -5.34 1.66
CA ALA A 41 -8.75 -6.73 1.37
C ALA A 41 -7.31 -7.04 1.80
N THR A 42 -6.38 -6.13 1.51
CA THR A 42 -4.98 -6.22 1.91
C THR A 42 -4.82 -6.29 3.44
N ALA A 43 -5.54 -5.43 4.18
CA ALA A 43 -5.52 -5.42 5.64
C ALA A 43 -6.05 -6.73 6.25
N VAL A 44 -7.08 -7.35 5.65
CA VAL A 44 -7.60 -8.64 6.11
C VAL A 44 -6.52 -9.73 6.00
N GLU A 45 -5.79 -9.78 4.89
CA GLU A 45 -4.72 -10.77 4.71
C GLU A 45 -3.52 -10.50 5.64
N ALA A 46 -3.09 -9.24 5.73
CA ALA A 46 -1.95 -8.83 6.55
C ALA A 46 -2.18 -9.13 8.03
N THR A 47 -3.35 -8.77 8.56
CA THR A 47 -3.71 -9.02 9.96
C THR A 47 -3.88 -10.51 10.26
N ALA A 48 -4.39 -11.31 9.31
CA ALA A 48 -4.43 -12.76 9.43
C ALA A 48 -3.03 -13.40 9.51
N ALA A 49 -2.00 -12.73 8.99
CA ALA A 49 -0.60 -13.13 9.09
C ALA A 49 0.15 -12.52 10.29
N GLY A 50 -0.54 -11.80 11.18
CA GLY A 50 0.07 -11.17 12.36
C GLY A 50 0.80 -9.87 12.08
N ILE A 51 0.56 -9.23 10.93
CA ILE A 51 1.12 -7.91 10.60
C ILE A 51 0.20 -6.84 11.18
N HIS A 52 0.76 -5.97 12.01
CA HIS A 52 0.04 -4.91 12.72
C HIS A 52 0.07 -3.58 11.97
N TRP A 53 1.06 -3.40 11.10
CA TRP A 53 1.30 -2.14 10.39
C TRP A 53 1.89 -2.39 9.01
N THR A 54 1.42 -1.66 7.99
CA THR A 54 2.03 -1.64 6.65
C THR A 54 2.69 -0.30 6.39
N PHE A 55 3.80 -0.30 5.64
CA PHE A 55 4.48 0.93 5.21
C PHE A 55 3.85 1.52 3.94
N ALA A 56 2.52 1.63 3.95
CA ALA A 56 1.69 2.18 2.88
C ALA A 56 0.69 3.18 3.46
N PRO A 57 0.17 4.15 2.68
CA PRO A 57 0.44 4.37 1.25
C PRO A 57 1.77 5.09 0.99
N MET A 58 2.35 4.84 -0.19
CA MET A 58 3.39 5.72 -0.75
C MET A 58 2.70 6.85 -1.51
N VAL A 59 3.07 8.10 -1.20
CA VAL A 59 2.36 9.31 -1.67
C VAL A 59 3.33 10.36 -2.23
N ASP A 60 4.51 9.93 -2.65
CA ASP A 60 5.47 10.86 -3.27
C ASP A 60 4.96 11.27 -4.66
N ILE A 61 4.84 12.58 -4.88
CA ILE A 61 4.58 13.13 -6.21
C ILE A 61 5.83 12.94 -7.06
N ALA A 62 5.67 12.30 -8.21
CA ALA A 62 6.78 12.01 -9.10
C ALA A 62 6.50 12.56 -10.51
N ARG A 63 7.46 13.31 -11.04
CA ARG A 63 7.43 13.91 -12.39
C ARG A 63 8.61 13.46 -13.26
N ASP A 64 9.33 12.44 -12.81
CA ASP A 64 10.47 11.86 -13.50
C ASP A 64 10.30 10.34 -13.61
N GLN A 65 9.95 9.88 -14.81
CA GLN A 65 9.68 8.47 -15.09
C GLN A 65 10.94 7.58 -15.03
N ARG A 66 12.14 8.16 -14.90
CA ARG A 66 13.37 7.39 -14.68
C ARG A 66 13.44 6.82 -13.27
N TRP A 67 12.70 7.41 -12.32
CA TRP A 67 12.66 6.91 -10.96
C TRP A 67 11.77 5.66 -10.89
N GLY A 68 12.36 4.49 -10.67
CA GLY A 68 11.60 3.23 -10.68
C GLY A 68 10.44 3.15 -9.67
N ARG A 69 10.48 3.98 -8.61
CA ARG A 69 9.42 4.01 -7.58
C ARG A 69 8.19 4.84 -7.97
N VAL A 70 8.15 5.40 -9.18
CA VAL A 70 6.88 5.94 -9.74
C VAL A 70 5.77 4.89 -9.71
N ALA A 71 6.12 3.60 -9.78
CA ALA A 71 5.19 2.49 -9.69
C ALA A 71 4.42 2.45 -8.35
N GLU A 72 4.99 2.99 -7.27
CA GLU A 72 4.45 2.91 -5.92
C GLU A 72 3.55 4.10 -5.56
N GLY A 73 3.58 5.18 -6.33
CA GLY A 73 2.82 6.41 -6.06
C GLY A 73 1.57 6.57 -6.93
N ALA A 74 0.86 7.68 -6.72
CA ALA A 74 -0.39 7.99 -7.42
C ALA A 74 -0.21 8.88 -8.67
N GLY A 75 1.03 9.18 -9.07
CA GLY A 75 1.34 9.98 -10.26
C GLY A 75 1.88 11.38 -9.95
N GLU A 76 1.53 12.36 -10.79
CA GLU A 76 2.16 13.68 -10.85
C GLU A 76 1.34 14.85 -10.29
N ASP A 77 0.07 14.60 -9.98
CA ASP A 77 -0.95 15.58 -9.59
C ASP A 77 -1.09 15.71 -8.06
N VAL A 78 -1.35 16.94 -7.57
CA VAL A 78 -1.34 17.32 -6.13
C VAL A 78 -2.75 17.51 -5.58
#